data_AF-A0AA96TGA8-F1
#
_entry.id   AF-A0AA96TGA8-F1
#
_cell.length_a   1.000
_cell.length_b   1.000
_cell.length_c   1.000
_cell.angle_alpha   90.00
_cell.angle_beta   90.00
_cell.angle_gamma   90.00
#
_symmetry.space_group_name_H-M   'P 1'
#
loop_
_entity.id
_entity.type
_entity.pdbx_description
1 polymer ?
#
loop_
_entity_poly.entity_id
_entity_poly.type
_entity_poly.pdbx_seq_one_letter_code
_entity_poly.pdbx_strand_id
1 'polypeptide(L)'
;MAIAAGAVVVVTTSGDDEAYADGVDKSLFVDITKVKPNVKAVNKQGNASKGTFTVNCGTNKNAHFNGDNFIAAPGVENGAQHLHDYVGNLSTNANSNDKSLLAAGTTCRNGDKSAYFWPVIRIDTADEEAEAKVDQNAPKVDDKVAIDNDVAANDAEAASLPETATQTANPPAKVEERKAQATEDKKVQEAPRVACPDIASKLEDVPDAAVPEVSRQLDKVDAVADDADKKLAAETVDAPKVNDKAVVAPAKAAEVLNPLEDQRKAALDKIIEELKKLQDQIADLQKQIDALKGLDQCGIKDGNNPAPIPDGSENSETPPAQTPPKGDDEDENNELPGNDGVIQRPEKAELTFRGSPVGKVTAMPKFLRVLYGDAKISINGTKNARDSWTCSGFEDKVQIKQYPICPRGAKVKRIHDFPSCWDGKNTDSANHRTHIVFPDPATGKCAQGFKAVPQLRITLTYNIPRDIQRKGQYKVDSFPTESHNPVSDHDDFANVMSQSIMNRLVNCVNRGKTCRE
;
A
#
# COMPACT_ATOMS: atom_id res chain seq x y z
N MET A 1 50.14 -68.15 5.44
CA MET A 1 48.68 -67.95 5.30
C MET A 1 48.22 -67.04 6.41
N ALA A 2 47.86 -65.79 6.08
CA ALA A 2 46.90 -64.96 6.82
C ALA A 2 46.57 -63.80 5.88
N ILE A 3 45.35 -63.78 5.35
CA ILE A 3 44.82 -62.74 4.48
C ILE A 3 44.19 -61.69 5.38
N ALA A 4 44.65 -60.44 5.30
CA ALA A 4 43.98 -59.29 5.91
C ALA A 4 43.41 -58.43 4.80
N ALA A 5 42.08 -58.50 4.64
CA ALA A 5 41.30 -57.57 3.83
C ALA A 5 40.99 -56.33 4.67
N GLY A 6 41.47 -55.16 4.25
CA GLY A 6 41.07 -53.86 4.80
C GLY A 6 40.20 -53.15 3.76
N ALA A 7 38.92 -53.01 4.07
CA ALA A 7 37.95 -52.30 3.23
C ALA A 7 38.21 -50.78 3.26
N VAL A 8 38.26 -50.17 2.08
CA VAL A 8 38.18 -48.71 1.91
C VAL A 8 36.71 -48.32 2.02
N VAL A 9 36.34 -47.60 3.07
CA VAL A 9 35.03 -46.96 3.18
C VAL A 9 35.06 -45.70 2.33
N VAL A 10 34.39 -45.73 1.18
CA VAL A 10 34.05 -44.52 0.42
C VAL A 10 32.83 -43.92 1.10
N VAL A 11 33.03 -42.83 1.83
CA VAL A 11 31.92 -42.01 2.34
C VAL A 11 31.45 -41.17 1.16
N THR A 12 30.38 -41.59 0.49
CA THR A 12 29.61 -40.71 -0.39
C THR A 12 28.75 -39.83 0.50
N THR A 13 29.19 -38.60 0.76
CA THR A 13 28.29 -37.56 1.27
C THR A 13 27.42 -37.11 0.09
N SER A 14 26.30 -37.80 -0.12
CA SER A 14 25.17 -37.22 -0.84
C SER A 14 24.58 -36.14 0.06
N GLY A 15 25.01 -34.90 -0.16
CA GLY A 15 24.28 -33.74 0.29
C GLY A 15 23.17 -33.50 -0.70
N ASP A 16 21.94 -33.64 -0.24
CA ASP A 16 20.68 -33.16 -0.84
C ASP A 16 19.64 -33.40 0.26
N ASP A 17 19.22 -32.33 0.95
CA ASP A 17 17.98 -32.25 1.75
C ASP A 17 17.88 -30.82 2.33
N GLU A 18 17.59 -29.83 1.48
CA GLU A 18 17.02 -28.56 1.97
C GLU A 18 15.52 -28.74 2.12
N ALA A 19 15.11 -29.22 3.29
CA ALA A 19 13.71 -29.18 3.72
C ALA A 19 13.37 -27.76 4.17
N TYR A 20 12.89 -26.92 3.25
CA TYR A 20 12.27 -25.63 3.57
C TYR A 20 10.76 -25.83 3.76
N ALA A 21 10.33 -26.27 4.94
CA ALA A 21 8.89 -26.32 5.28
C ALA A 21 8.60 -26.30 6.79
N ASP A 22 9.46 -25.71 7.62
CA ASP A 22 9.08 -25.47 9.03
C ASP A 22 8.24 -24.20 9.11
N GLY A 23 7.07 -24.28 9.76
CA GLY A 23 6.30 -23.09 10.17
C GLY A 23 7.20 -22.06 10.89
N VAL A 24 6.81 -20.78 10.85
CA VAL A 24 7.64 -19.71 11.42
C VAL A 24 8.00 -20.00 12.87
N ASP A 25 9.26 -19.73 13.25
CA ASP A 25 9.75 -19.95 14.61
C ASP A 25 8.73 -19.44 15.65
N LYS A 26 8.25 -20.34 16.52
CA LYS A 26 7.26 -20.03 17.56
C LYS A 26 7.74 -18.92 18.51
N SER A 27 9.05 -18.68 18.61
CA SER A 27 9.62 -17.54 19.34
C SER A 27 9.19 -16.19 18.77
N LEU A 28 8.81 -16.15 17.48
CA LEU A 28 8.24 -14.98 16.82
C LEU A 28 6.76 -14.78 17.15
N PHE A 29 6.14 -15.53 18.07
CA PHE A 29 4.75 -15.32 18.47
C PHE A 29 4.63 -14.86 19.92
N VAL A 30 3.65 -14.00 20.19
CA VAL A 30 3.39 -13.46 21.52
C VAL A 30 1.91 -13.41 21.84
N ASP A 31 1.54 -13.88 23.02
CA ASP A 31 0.21 -13.62 23.57
C ASP A 31 0.05 -12.11 23.80
N ILE A 32 -0.89 -11.48 23.09
CA ILE A 32 -1.09 -10.02 23.14
C ILE A 32 -1.42 -9.53 24.56
N THR A 33 -1.97 -10.40 25.42
CA THR A 33 -2.27 -10.05 26.81
C THR A 33 -1.01 -9.81 27.64
N LYS A 34 0.13 -10.39 27.23
CA LYS A 34 1.45 -10.21 27.86
C LYS A 34 2.18 -8.97 27.36
N VAL A 35 1.77 -8.40 26.23
CA VAL A 35 2.33 -7.15 25.70
C VAL A 35 1.82 -5.98 26.55
N LYS A 36 2.73 -5.12 26.99
CA LYS A 36 2.35 -3.91 27.75
C LYS A 36 1.77 -2.87 26.79
N PRO A 37 0.76 -2.08 27.20
CA PRO A 37 0.30 -0.94 26.43
C PRO A 37 1.46 -0.03 26.06
N ASN A 38 1.54 0.34 24.79
CA ASN A 38 2.66 1.11 24.24
C ASN A 38 2.23 2.20 23.24
N VAL A 39 0.95 2.23 22.86
CA VAL A 39 0.40 3.32 22.07
C VAL A 39 0.19 4.54 22.97
N LYS A 40 0.91 5.62 22.69
CA LYS A 40 0.79 6.88 23.40
C LYS A 40 -0.18 7.79 22.67
N ALA A 41 -1.27 8.17 23.33
CA ALA A 41 -2.15 9.22 22.83
C ALA A 41 -1.46 10.58 22.91
N VAL A 42 -1.38 11.29 21.78
CA VAL A 42 -0.89 12.67 21.75
C VAL A 42 -2.00 13.61 22.18
N ASN A 43 -1.71 14.52 23.11
CA ASN A 43 -2.65 15.53 23.54
C ASN A 43 -3.01 16.48 22.39
N LYS A 44 -4.30 16.56 22.07
CA LYS A 44 -4.82 17.45 21.02
C LYS A 44 -4.82 18.90 21.51
N GLN A 45 -4.19 19.79 20.77
CA GLN A 45 -4.18 21.23 21.03
C GLN A 45 -5.51 21.89 20.62
N GLY A 46 -5.71 23.15 21.00
CA GLY A 46 -6.95 23.89 20.74
C GLY A 46 -7.32 23.96 19.25
N ASN A 47 -6.33 24.18 18.39
CA ASN A 47 -6.46 24.29 16.92
C ASN A 47 -6.26 22.95 16.17
N ALA A 48 -6.27 21.82 16.86
CA ALA A 48 -6.06 20.50 16.25
C ALA A 48 -7.09 20.21 15.13
N SER A 49 -6.63 19.53 14.07
CA SER A 49 -7.51 18.90 13.09
C SER A 49 -7.98 17.56 13.66
N LYS A 50 -9.20 17.52 14.19
CA LYS A 50 -9.69 16.39 15.01
C LYS A 50 -10.49 15.35 14.23
N GLY A 51 -10.80 15.64 12.97
CA GLY A 51 -11.71 14.83 12.16
C GLY A 51 -11.03 13.64 11.52
N THR A 52 -11.85 12.82 10.88
CA THR A 52 -11.43 11.63 10.15
C THR A 52 -12.21 11.51 8.84
N PHE A 53 -11.57 10.90 7.84
CA PHE A 53 -12.17 10.63 6.55
C PHE A 53 -11.80 9.21 6.14
N THR A 54 -12.79 8.34 5.98
CA THR A 54 -12.58 6.93 5.61
C THR A 54 -12.98 6.68 4.17
N VAL A 55 -12.11 6.04 3.40
CA VAL A 55 -12.39 5.61 2.03
C VAL A 55 -12.65 4.10 2.01
N ASN A 56 -13.70 3.69 1.30
CA ASN A 56 -14.00 2.27 1.10
C ASN A 56 -13.54 1.76 -0.27
N CYS A 57 -12.43 1.02 -0.29
CA CYS A 57 -11.88 0.35 -1.48
C CYS A 57 -12.03 -1.18 -1.44
N GLY A 58 -12.77 -1.72 -0.47
CA GLY A 58 -12.96 -3.16 -0.34
C GLY A 58 -11.74 -3.89 0.25
N THR A 59 -11.60 -5.17 -0.09
CA THR A 59 -10.64 -6.12 0.51
C THR A 59 -10.00 -7.01 -0.58
N ASN A 60 -9.73 -6.42 -1.74
CA ASN A 60 -9.16 -7.08 -2.92
C ASN A 60 -9.94 -8.34 -3.39
N LYS A 61 -11.26 -8.20 -3.57
CA LYS A 61 -12.10 -9.30 -4.11
C LYS A 61 -11.81 -9.60 -5.58
N ASN A 62 -11.16 -8.67 -6.28
CA ASN A 62 -10.68 -8.81 -7.65
C ASN A 62 -9.38 -9.60 -7.77
N ALA A 63 -8.75 -10.00 -6.64
CA ALA A 63 -7.55 -10.84 -6.61
C ALA A 63 -6.34 -10.23 -7.33
N HIS A 64 -6.14 -8.93 -7.15
CA HIS A 64 -4.94 -8.25 -7.60
C HIS A 64 -3.80 -8.55 -6.64
N PHE A 65 -2.97 -9.52 -6.99
CA PHE A 65 -1.74 -9.86 -6.29
C PHE A 65 -0.59 -9.90 -7.30
N ASN A 66 0.56 -9.32 -6.95
CA ASN A 66 1.82 -9.46 -7.68
C ASN A 66 3.00 -9.17 -6.74
N GLY A 67 4.20 -9.58 -7.15
CA GLY A 67 5.45 -9.32 -6.43
C GLY A 67 6.13 -8.01 -6.86
N ASP A 68 5.38 -7.09 -7.47
CA ASP A 68 5.96 -5.86 -7.98
C ASP A 68 5.95 -4.77 -6.89
N ASN A 69 6.86 -3.80 -6.98
CA ASN A 69 6.76 -2.57 -6.22
C ASN A 69 7.22 -1.40 -7.09
N PHE A 70 6.26 -0.70 -7.70
CA PHE A 70 6.54 0.42 -8.60
C PHE A 70 7.01 1.70 -7.89
N ILE A 71 7.01 1.74 -6.55
CA ILE A 71 7.58 2.84 -5.79
C ILE A 71 9.07 2.54 -5.54
N ALA A 72 9.37 1.40 -4.92
CA ALA A 72 10.71 1.05 -4.47
C ALA A 72 11.60 0.39 -5.56
N ALA A 73 10.99 -0.23 -6.57
CA ALA A 73 11.66 -0.92 -7.66
C ALA A 73 10.91 -0.73 -9.00
N PRO A 74 10.72 0.52 -9.46
CA PRO A 74 10.02 0.81 -10.71
C PRO A 74 10.64 0.10 -11.91
N GLY A 75 9.80 -0.44 -12.79
CA GLY A 75 10.19 -1.19 -13.99
C GLY A 75 10.76 -2.59 -13.71
N VAL A 76 10.85 -3.02 -12.45
CA VAL A 76 11.38 -4.33 -12.07
C VAL A 76 10.23 -5.28 -11.74
N GLU A 77 9.94 -6.18 -12.68
CA GLU A 77 9.02 -7.29 -12.44
C GLU A 77 9.52 -8.15 -11.28
N ASN A 78 8.62 -8.50 -10.36
CA ASN A 78 8.91 -9.18 -9.11
C ASN A 78 9.95 -8.48 -8.21
N GLY A 79 10.10 -7.16 -8.33
CA GLY A 79 11.10 -6.38 -7.59
C GLY A 79 10.94 -6.41 -6.06
N ALA A 80 9.76 -6.81 -5.56
CA ALA A 80 9.50 -7.02 -4.15
C ALA A 80 9.86 -8.43 -3.68
N GLN A 81 9.93 -9.43 -4.56
CA GLN A 81 10.28 -10.82 -4.21
C GLN A 81 9.34 -11.49 -3.18
N HIS A 82 8.17 -10.88 -2.95
CA HIS A 82 7.07 -11.35 -2.11
C HIS A 82 5.77 -10.73 -2.60
N LEU A 83 4.62 -11.35 -2.36
CA LEU A 83 3.37 -10.83 -2.90
C LEU A 83 2.79 -9.69 -2.08
N HIS A 84 2.30 -8.68 -2.77
CA HIS A 84 1.45 -7.64 -2.22
C HIS A 84 -0.03 -7.90 -2.53
N ASP A 85 -0.88 -7.53 -1.58
CA ASP A 85 -2.32 -7.37 -1.71
C ASP A 85 -2.64 -5.91 -2.06
N TYR A 86 -3.46 -5.67 -3.09
CA TYR A 86 -3.75 -4.32 -3.58
C TYR A 86 -5.23 -3.96 -3.43
N VAL A 87 -5.50 -2.73 -2.98
CA VAL A 87 -6.80 -2.06 -3.14
C VAL A 87 -6.65 -0.66 -3.72
N GLY A 88 -7.76 -0.11 -4.18
CA GLY A 88 -7.80 1.14 -4.93
C GLY A 88 -7.49 0.92 -6.41
N ASN A 89 -6.36 1.45 -6.87
CA ASN A 89 -5.94 1.43 -8.27
C ASN A 89 -5.93 0.02 -8.89
N LEU A 90 -6.45 -0.12 -10.10
CA LEU A 90 -6.56 -1.41 -10.80
C LEU A 90 -5.39 -1.74 -11.73
N SER A 91 -4.46 -0.82 -11.97
CA SER A 91 -3.36 -1.05 -12.91
C SER A 91 -2.02 -1.36 -12.23
N THR A 92 -1.92 -1.34 -10.90
CA THR A 92 -0.64 -1.43 -10.17
C THR A 92 0.19 -2.68 -10.52
N ASN A 93 1.35 -2.46 -11.13
CA ASN A 93 2.35 -3.47 -11.48
C ASN A 93 3.73 -2.80 -11.58
N ALA A 94 4.78 -3.55 -11.89
CA ALA A 94 6.14 -3.04 -11.98
C ALA A 94 6.30 -1.79 -12.87
N ASN A 95 5.50 -1.67 -13.93
CA ASN A 95 5.59 -0.60 -14.92
C ASN A 95 4.65 0.58 -14.61
N SER A 96 3.91 0.50 -13.51
CA SER A 96 3.00 1.57 -13.13
C SER A 96 3.73 2.87 -12.84
N ASN A 97 3.16 3.96 -13.34
CA ASN A 97 3.70 5.31 -13.23
C ASN A 97 2.53 6.28 -13.02
N ASP A 98 2.81 7.57 -12.83
CA ASP A 98 1.78 8.57 -12.56
C ASP A 98 0.64 8.53 -13.59
N LYS A 99 0.95 8.25 -14.87
CA LYS A 99 -0.06 8.22 -15.93
C LYS A 99 -0.88 6.97 -15.96
N SER A 100 -0.25 5.79 -15.86
CA SER A 100 -1.01 4.55 -15.88
C SER A 100 -1.94 4.49 -14.67
N LEU A 101 -1.45 4.95 -13.51
CA LEU A 101 -2.27 5.07 -12.31
C LEU A 101 -3.43 6.06 -12.49
N LEU A 102 -3.19 7.22 -13.11
CA LEU A 102 -4.25 8.20 -13.38
C LEU A 102 -5.28 7.70 -14.40
N ALA A 103 -4.84 6.94 -15.43
CA ALA A 103 -5.70 6.36 -16.44
C ALA A 103 -6.53 5.17 -15.93
N ALA A 104 -6.05 4.50 -14.88
CA ALA A 104 -6.67 3.29 -14.33
C ALA A 104 -8.09 3.52 -13.77
N GLY A 105 -8.84 2.41 -13.70
CA GLY A 105 -10.01 2.31 -12.83
C GLY A 105 -9.61 2.11 -11.36
N THR A 106 -10.61 2.05 -10.49
CA THR A 106 -10.40 1.83 -9.05
C THR A 106 -11.49 0.96 -8.43
N THR A 107 -11.14 0.28 -7.34
CA THR A 107 -12.06 -0.41 -6.43
C THR A 107 -12.70 0.52 -5.39
N CYS A 108 -12.19 1.75 -5.22
CA CYS A 108 -12.71 2.74 -4.28
C CYS A 108 -14.07 3.29 -4.72
N ARG A 109 -15.05 3.27 -3.81
CA ARG A 109 -16.44 3.70 -4.09
C ARG A 109 -16.56 5.18 -4.48
N ASN A 110 -15.66 6.01 -3.97
CA ASN A 110 -15.67 7.44 -4.20
C ASN A 110 -14.83 7.88 -5.42
N GLY A 111 -14.31 6.92 -6.20
CA GLY A 111 -13.49 7.18 -7.38
C GLY A 111 -12.03 7.50 -7.08
N ASP A 112 -11.57 7.34 -5.83
CA ASP A 112 -10.16 7.48 -5.48
C ASP A 112 -9.30 6.45 -6.24
N LYS A 113 -8.37 6.92 -7.08
CA LYS A 113 -7.48 6.07 -7.87
C LYS A 113 -6.17 5.74 -7.17
N SER A 114 -6.02 6.07 -5.89
CA SER A 114 -4.81 5.80 -5.13
C SER A 114 -4.50 4.30 -5.06
N ALA A 115 -3.21 3.96 -4.98
CA ALA A 115 -2.77 2.61 -4.74
C ALA A 115 -2.47 2.43 -3.24
N TYR A 116 -3.03 1.39 -2.64
CA TYR A 116 -2.76 0.97 -1.26
C TYR A 116 -2.38 -0.50 -1.29
N PHE A 117 -1.20 -0.84 -0.77
CA PHE A 117 -0.74 -2.22 -0.87
C PHE A 117 0.25 -2.63 0.20
N TRP A 118 0.08 -3.86 0.67
CA TRP A 118 0.80 -4.45 1.80
C TRP A 118 1.16 -5.91 1.48
N PRO A 119 2.21 -6.48 2.10
CA PRO A 119 2.56 -7.88 1.91
C PRO A 119 1.41 -8.76 2.42
N VAL A 120 1.13 -9.85 1.68
CA VAL A 120 0.07 -10.79 2.03
C VAL A 120 0.39 -11.52 3.35
N ILE A 121 -0.65 -12.10 3.96
CA ILE A 121 -0.49 -13.08 5.04
C ILE A 121 -0.72 -14.46 4.46
N ARG A 122 0.11 -15.43 4.81
CA ARG A 122 -0.11 -16.84 4.49
C ARG A 122 -0.43 -17.64 5.73
N ILE A 123 -1.22 -18.69 5.54
CA ILE A 123 -1.37 -19.79 6.50
C ILE A 123 -0.78 -21.03 5.86
N ASP A 124 0.16 -21.66 6.55
CA ASP A 124 0.76 -22.92 6.13
C ASP A 124 0.32 -24.05 7.06
N THR A 125 -0.34 -25.05 6.47
CA THR A 125 -0.91 -26.24 7.13
C THR A 125 -0.50 -27.53 6.43
N ALA A 126 0.43 -27.47 5.47
CA ALA A 126 0.70 -28.57 4.53
C ALA A 126 1.09 -29.88 5.24
N ASP A 127 1.84 -29.80 6.35
CA ASP A 127 2.27 -30.98 7.10
C ASP A 127 1.12 -31.69 7.82
N GLU A 128 0.14 -30.94 8.36
CA GLU A 128 -1.00 -31.55 9.07
C GLU A 128 -1.99 -32.21 8.11
N GLU A 129 -2.15 -31.66 6.90
CA GLU A 129 -2.97 -32.30 5.88
C GLU A 129 -2.30 -33.56 5.30
N ALA A 130 -0.96 -33.60 5.26
CA ALA A 130 -0.20 -34.78 4.88
C ALA A 130 -0.26 -35.84 5.99
N GLU A 131 -0.02 -35.48 7.25
CA GLU A 131 -0.09 -36.38 8.41
C GLU A 131 -1.51 -36.93 8.65
N ALA A 132 -2.55 -36.11 8.51
CA ALA A 132 -3.95 -36.57 8.63
C ALA A 132 -4.36 -37.53 7.51
N LYS A 133 -3.75 -37.43 6.31
CA LYS A 133 -3.93 -38.40 5.21
C LYS A 133 -3.14 -39.69 5.43
N VAL A 134 -2.03 -39.64 6.16
CA VAL A 134 -1.25 -40.82 6.56
C VAL A 134 -1.97 -41.60 7.66
N ASP A 135 -2.57 -40.92 8.65
CA ASP A 135 -3.34 -41.56 9.74
C ASP A 135 -4.62 -42.27 9.23
N GLN A 136 -5.26 -41.73 8.19
CA GLN A 136 -6.41 -42.39 7.54
C GLN A 136 -6.04 -43.67 6.75
N ASN A 137 -4.75 -43.87 6.44
CA ASN A 137 -4.22 -45.05 5.77
C ASN A 137 -3.49 -46.00 6.73
N ALA A 138 -3.50 -45.74 8.04
CA ALA A 138 -2.96 -46.67 9.03
C ALA A 138 -3.81 -47.96 9.09
N PRO A 139 -3.20 -49.16 9.14
CA PRO A 139 -3.96 -50.40 9.23
C PRO A 139 -4.72 -50.43 10.56
N LYS A 140 -6.04 -50.64 10.50
CA LYS A 140 -6.87 -50.90 11.67
C LYS A 140 -6.34 -52.13 12.39
N VAL A 141 -5.72 -51.93 13.54
CA VAL A 141 -5.34 -53.03 14.43
C VAL A 141 -6.60 -53.48 15.15
N ASP A 142 -7.14 -54.62 14.72
CA ASP A 142 -8.24 -55.30 15.39
C ASP A 142 -7.72 -55.94 16.69
N ASP A 143 -7.73 -55.21 17.81
CA ASP A 143 -7.60 -55.82 19.12
C ASP A 143 -8.95 -55.86 19.84
N LYS A 144 -9.57 -57.05 19.79
CA LYS A 144 -10.65 -57.46 20.66
C LYS A 144 -10.09 -57.74 22.05
N VAL A 145 -10.25 -56.81 22.99
CA VAL A 145 -10.45 -57.17 24.40
C VAL A 145 -11.51 -56.25 24.98
N ALA A 146 -12.53 -56.86 25.58
CA ALA A 146 -13.72 -56.20 26.07
C ALA A 146 -13.70 -56.08 27.60
N ILE A 147 -14.22 -54.94 28.07
CA ILE A 147 -14.93 -54.62 29.32
C ILE A 147 -14.13 -54.62 30.65
N ASP A 148 -14.01 -53.44 31.28
CA ASP A 148 -14.94 -53.10 32.37
C ASP A 148 -15.22 -51.58 32.42
N ASN A 149 -16.50 -51.26 32.56
CA ASN A 149 -17.06 -49.92 32.69
C ASN A 149 -16.81 -49.38 34.10
N ASP A 150 -16.47 -48.09 34.24
CA ASP A 150 -17.26 -47.18 35.07
C ASP A 150 -16.83 -45.70 34.96
N VAL A 151 -17.83 -44.84 35.14
CA VAL A 151 -17.83 -43.38 35.36
C VAL A 151 -18.02 -42.48 34.12
N ALA A 152 -19.29 -42.40 33.71
CA ALA A 152 -20.11 -41.19 33.64
C ALA A 152 -19.50 -39.88 33.07
N ALA A 153 -19.90 -39.60 31.82
CA ALA A 153 -20.62 -38.42 31.33
C ALA A 153 -20.17 -36.98 31.68
N ASN A 154 -20.26 -36.14 30.64
CA ASN A 154 -20.13 -34.67 30.52
C ASN A 154 -18.75 -34.28 29.93
N ASP A 155 -18.60 -33.69 28.74
CA ASP A 155 -19.50 -32.90 27.90
C ASP A 155 -19.20 -33.18 26.42
N ALA A 156 -20.22 -33.66 25.70
CA ALA A 156 -20.27 -33.63 24.26
C ALA A 156 -20.88 -32.29 23.83
N GLU A 157 -20.04 -31.35 23.44
CA GLU A 157 -20.42 -30.35 22.43
C GLU A 157 -19.15 -29.93 21.66
N ALA A 158 -18.60 -30.89 20.91
CA ALA A 158 -17.87 -30.56 19.70
C ALA A 158 -18.90 -29.96 18.72
N ALA A 159 -19.17 -28.67 18.89
CA ALA A 159 -19.91 -27.89 17.93
C ALA A 159 -19.17 -28.02 16.60
N SER A 160 -19.83 -28.70 15.67
CA SER A 160 -19.47 -28.78 14.27
C SER A 160 -18.95 -27.43 13.78
N LEU A 161 -17.68 -27.42 13.36
CA LEU A 161 -17.07 -26.33 12.60
C LEU A 161 -18.08 -25.92 11.52
N PRO A 162 -18.50 -24.64 11.44
CA PRO A 162 -19.30 -24.20 10.32
C PRO A 162 -18.47 -24.37 9.06
N GLU A 163 -19.12 -24.88 8.01
CA GLU A 163 -18.58 -25.17 6.69
C GLU A 163 -17.49 -24.17 6.32
N THR A 164 -16.29 -24.71 6.13
CA THR A 164 -15.12 -24.04 5.63
C THR A 164 -15.52 -23.20 4.42
N ALA A 165 -15.39 -21.88 4.52
CA ALA A 165 -15.13 -21.09 3.34
C ALA A 165 -13.92 -21.75 2.70
N THR A 166 -14.12 -22.45 1.58
CA THR A 166 -13.06 -23.11 0.82
C THR A 166 -11.97 -22.09 0.55
N GLN A 167 -10.93 -22.13 1.39
CA GLN A 167 -9.69 -21.41 1.23
C GLN A 167 -9.01 -22.07 0.06
N THR A 168 -9.32 -21.59 -1.15
CA THR A 168 -8.60 -22.01 -2.35
C THR A 168 -7.13 -21.63 -2.17
N ALA A 169 -6.22 -22.55 -2.52
CA ALA A 169 -4.83 -22.21 -2.84
C ALA A 169 -4.78 -20.96 -3.73
N ASN A 170 -3.61 -20.27 -3.76
CA ASN A 170 -3.37 -19.04 -4.52
C ASN A 170 -4.34 -18.90 -5.70
N PRO A 171 -5.31 -17.96 -5.67
CA PRO A 171 -6.29 -17.85 -6.73
C PRO A 171 -5.53 -17.79 -8.05
N PRO A 172 -5.88 -18.62 -9.06
CA PRO A 172 -5.09 -18.73 -10.28
C PRO A 172 -4.88 -17.33 -10.78
N ALA A 173 -3.62 -16.95 -10.87
CA ALA A 173 -3.27 -15.60 -11.24
C ALA A 173 -4.00 -15.27 -12.55
N LYS A 174 -4.59 -14.08 -12.62
CA LYS A 174 -5.02 -13.49 -13.90
C LYS A 174 -3.78 -13.10 -14.71
N VAL A 175 -2.83 -14.03 -14.88
CA VAL A 175 -1.49 -13.80 -15.41
C VAL A 175 -1.58 -13.08 -16.75
N GLU A 176 -2.45 -13.56 -17.63
CA GLU A 176 -2.61 -12.98 -18.97
C GLU A 176 -3.23 -11.58 -18.93
N GLU A 177 -4.21 -11.31 -18.06
CA GLU A 177 -4.73 -9.95 -17.87
C GLU A 177 -3.67 -9.02 -17.28
N ARG A 178 -2.87 -9.50 -16.32
CA ARG A 178 -1.77 -8.74 -15.71
C ARG A 178 -0.66 -8.44 -16.73
N LYS A 179 -0.27 -9.42 -17.56
CA LYS A 179 0.69 -9.22 -18.65
C LYS A 179 0.17 -8.24 -19.70
N ALA A 180 -1.11 -8.32 -20.05
CA ALA A 180 -1.73 -7.36 -20.95
C ALA A 180 -1.73 -5.94 -20.36
N GLN A 181 -2.09 -5.79 -19.08
CA GLN A 181 -2.04 -4.50 -18.39
C GLN A 181 -0.60 -3.96 -18.28
N ALA A 182 0.37 -4.81 -17.94
CA ALA A 182 1.78 -4.43 -17.88
C ALA A 182 2.31 -3.97 -19.25
N THR A 183 1.86 -4.61 -20.34
CA THR A 183 2.18 -4.18 -21.71
C THR A 183 1.58 -2.80 -22.01
N GLU A 184 0.36 -2.54 -21.56
CA GLU A 184 -0.27 -1.23 -21.74
C GLU A 184 0.41 -0.15 -20.88
N ASP A 185 0.74 -0.45 -19.63
CA ASP A 185 1.47 0.44 -18.74
C ASP A 185 2.84 0.83 -19.30
N LYS A 186 3.58 -0.13 -19.90
CA LYS A 186 4.86 0.15 -20.60
C LYS A 186 4.66 1.14 -21.74
N LYS A 187 3.60 1.01 -22.55
CA LYS A 187 3.30 1.98 -23.62
C LYS A 187 2.97 3.37 -23.05
N VAL A 188 2.19 3.43 -21.97
CA VAL A 188 1.78 4.68 -21.33
C VAL A 188 2.98 5.39 -20.67
N GLN A 189 3.96 4.65 -20.16
CA GLN A 189 5.19 5.19 -19.56
C GLN A 189 6.03 6.02 -20.54
N GLU A 190 6.08 5.61 -21.81
CA GLU A 190 6.90 6.25 -22.84
C GLU A 190 6.27 7.50 -23.47
N ALA A 191 4.97 7.72 -23.24
CA ALA A 191 4.26 8.86 -23.82
C ALA A 191 4.74 10.19 -23.21
N PRO A 192 4.47 11.34 -23.83
CA PRO A 192 4.56 12.66 -23.18
C PRO A 192 3.39 12.93 -22.25
N ARG A 193 3.54 13.78 -21.22
CA ARG A 193 2.43 14.22 -20.36
C ARG A 193 2.47 15.68 -20.01
N VAL A 194 1.32 16.22 -19.64
CA VAL A 194 1.21 17.51 -18.98
C VAL A 194 1.61 17.42 -17.51
N ALA A 195 2.27 18.47 -17.04
CA ALA A 195 2.64 18.65 -15.65
C ALA A 195 2.13 20.03 -15.20
N CYS A 196 1.12 20.04 -14.33
CA CYS A 196 0.51 21.26 -13.83
C CYS A 196 0.70 21.37 -12.31
N PRO A 197 0.83 22.57 -11.74
CA PRO A 197 0.87 22.78 -10.30
C PRO A 197 -0.35 22.18 -9.61
N ASP A 198 -0.20 21.68 -8.39
CA ASP A 198 -1.34 21.20 -7.61
C ASP A 198 -2.13 22.38 -6.99
N ILE A 199 -3.46 22.39 -7.18
CA ILE A 199 -4.36 23.44 -6.64
C ILE A 199 -4.84 23.06 -5.24
N ALA A 200 -5.18 21.79 -5.02
CA ALA A 200 -5.75 21.32 -3.77
C ALA A 200 -4.86 21.64 -2.54
N SER A 201 -3.53 21.54 -2.68
CA SER A 201 -2.55 21.91 -1.64
C SER A 201 -2.45 23.41 -1.34
N LYS A 202 -3.12 24.26 -2.13
CA LYS A 202 -3.24 25.70 -1.87
C LYS A 202 -4.60 26.09 -1.27
N LEU A 203 -5.54 25.15 -1.24
CA LEU A 203 -6.87 25.33 -0.66
C LEU A 203 -6.86 24.82 0.79
N GLU A 204 -7.11 25.71 1.75
CA GLU A 204 -7.11 25.38 3.18
C GLU A 204 -8.44 25.82 3.81
N ASP A 205 -9.25 24.89 4.32
CA ASP A 205 -10.51 25.23 5.02
C ASP A 205 -11.55 25.94 4.12
N VAL A 206 -11.72 25.47 2.87
CA VAL A 206 -12.72 25.95 1.90
C VAL A 206 -14.14 25.92 2.49
N PRO A 207 -14.83 27.06 2.64
CA PRO A 207 -16.08 27.15 3.40
C PRO A 207 -17.15 26.17 2.91
N ASP A 208 -17.95 25.59 3.81
CA ASP A 208 -18.96 24.56 3.46
C ASP A 208 -19.89 25.01 2.31
N ALA A 209 -20.26 26.30 2.26
CA ALA A 209 -21.08 26.87 1.19
C ALA A 209 -20.39 26.88 -0.19
N ALA A 210 -19.06 27.03 -0.24
CA ALA A 210 -18.27 27.07 -1.47
C ALA A 210 -17.83 25.67 -1.94
N VAL A 211 -17.83 24.66 -1.06
CA VAL A 211 -17.34 23.30 -1.38
C VAL A 211 -17.92 22.72 -2.67
N PRO A 212 -19.25 22.80 -2.96
CA PRO A 212 -19.80 22.23 -4.19
C PRO A 212 -19.25 22.88 -5.47
N GLU A 213 -19.16 24.21 -5.51
CA GLU A 213 -18.63 24.95 -6.65
C GLU A 213 -17.14 24.69 -6.83
N VAL A 214 -16.37 24.78 -5.73
CA VAL A 214 -14.92 24.52 -5.75
C VAL A 214 -14.63 23.10 -6.22
N SER A 215 -15.35 22.10 -5.72
CA SER A 215 -15.19 20.71 -6.15
C SER A 215 -15.48 20.54 -7.64
N ARG A 216 -16.56 21.16 -8.15
CA ARG A 216 -16.88 21.11 -9.59
C ARG A 216 -15.77 21.72 -10.46
N GLN A 217 -15.18 22.84 -10.04
CA GLN A 217 -14.06 23.43 -10.79
C GLN A 217 -12.78 22.60 -10.68
N LEU A 218 -12.50 21.98 -9.53
CA LEU A 218 -11.36 21.05 -9.39
C LEU A 218 -11.53 19.81 -10.28
N ASP A 219 -12.75 19.25 -10.37
CA ASP A 219 -13.05 18.16 -11.31
C ASP A 219 -12.84 18.60 -12.76
N LYS A 220 -13.22 19.84 -13.10
CA LYS A 220 -12.97 20.40 -14.42
C LYS A 220 -11.47 20.55 -14.70
N VAL A 221 -10.68 21.01 -13.74
CA VAL A 221 -9.23 21.14 -13.90
C VAL A 221 -8.59 19.78 -14.18
N ASP A 222 -8.96 18.76 -13.43
CA ASP A 222 -8.46 17.39 -13.65
C ASP A 222 -8.88 16.87 -15.03
N ALA A 223 -10.14 17.06 -15.43
CA ALA A 223 -10.63 16.62 -16.74
C ALA A 223 -9.92 17.31 -17.93
N VAL A 224 -9.62 18.61 -17.82
CA VAL A 224 -8.90 19.34 -18.87
C VAL A 224 -7.45 18.86 -18.99
N ALA A 225 -6.80 18.53 -17.86
CA ALA A 225 -5.46 17.93 -17.87
C ALA A 225 -5.48 16.53 -18.53
N ASP A 226 -6.46 15.68 -18.19
CA ASP A 226 -6.62 14.35 -18.79
C ASP A 226 -6.84 14.43 -20.32
N ASP A 227 -7.63 15.40 -20.78
CA ASP A 227 -7.87 15.61 -22.22
C ASP A 227 -6.63 16.16 -22.94
N ALA A 228 -5.81 16.96 -22.26
CA ALA A 228 -4.52 17.41 -22.79
C ALA A 228 -3.53 16.24 -22.93
N ASP A 229 -3.46 15.35 -21.93
CA ASP A 229 -2.64 14.13 -22.00
C ASP A 229 -3.06 13.23 -23.17
N LYS A 230 -4.36 13.01 -23.38
CA LYS A 230 -4.87 12.24 -24.53
C LYS A 230 -4.47 12.86 -25.87
N LYS A 231 -4.53 14.19 -25.99
CA LYS A 231 -4.10 14.90 -27.20
C LYS A 231 -2.60 14.75 -27.44
N LEU A 232 -1.78 14.89 -26.39
CA LEU A 232 -0.33 14.67 -26.51
C LEU A 232 -0.02 13.25 -26.97
N ALA A 233 -0.65 12.24 -26.36
CA ALA A 233 -0.48 10.85 -26.75
C ALA A 233 -0.81 10.64 -28.24
N ALA A 234 -1.93 11.18 -28.73
CA ALA A 234 -2.35 11.07 -30.13
C ALA A 234 -1.37 11.73 -31.12
N GLU A 235 -0.81 12.90 -30.77
CA GLU A 235 0.19 13.59 -31.61
C GLU A 235 1.54 12.84 -31.66
N THR A 236 1.76 11.89 -30.75
CA THR A 236 3.07 11.21 -30.59
C THR A 236 3.13 9.80 -31.15
N VAL A 237 2.04 9.29 -31.73
CA VAL A 237 1.96 7.94 -32.31
C VAL A 237 3.04 7.69 -33.37
N ASP A 238 3.38 8.70 -34.18
CA ASP A 238 4.42 8.66 -35.21
C ASP A 238 5.61 9.59 -34.93
N ALA A 239 5.73 10.09 -33.70
CA ALA A 239 6.75 11.09 -33.35
C ALA A 239 8.16 10.47 -33.22
N PRO A 240 9.22 11.27 -33.45
CA PRO A 240 10.60 10.83 -33.21
C PRO A 240 10.78 10.34 -31.77
N LYS A 241 11.41 9.17 -31.63
CA LYS A 241 11.82 8.63 -30.35
C LYS A 241 13.27 9.00 -30.04
N VAL A 242 13.54 9.38 -28.80
CA VAL A 242 14.90 9.57 -28.26
C VAL A 242 15.05 8.62 -27.07
N ASN A 243 16.02 7.70 -27.13
CA ASN A 243 16.16 6.61 -26.16
C ASN A 243 14.83 5.87 -25.92
N ASP A 244 14.16 5.50 -27.01
CA ASP A 244 12.84 4.84 -27.05
C ASP A 244 11.64 5.64 -26.52
N LYS A 245 11.85 6.86 -26.01
CA LYS A 245 10.79 7.76 -25.50
C LYS A 245 10.30 8.71 -26.57
N ALA A 246 8.99 8.92 -26.64
CA ALA A 246 8.39 9.90 -27.54
C ALA A 246 8.74 11.35 -27.13
N VAL A 247 8.94 12.22 -28.12
CA VAL A 247 9.26 13.64 -27.93
C VAL A 247 8.23 14.52 -28.62
N VAL A 248 7.80 15.60 -27.96
CA VAL A 248 6.84 16.56 -28.50
C VAL A 248 7.58 17.76 -29.11
N ALA A 249 7.28 18.09 -30.37
CA ALA A 249 7.82 19.30 -30.97
C ALA A 249 7.25 20.56 -30.28
N PRO A 250 8.04 21.63 -30.07
CA PRO A 250 7.59 22.82 -29.34
C PRO A 250 6.30 23.47 -29.85
N ALA A 251 6.07 23.47 -31.17
CA ALA A 251 4.83 23.99 -31.75
C ALA A 251 3.60 23.15 -31.35
N LYS A 252 3.75 21.82 -31.34
CA LYS A 252 2.70 20.88 -30.91
C LYS A 252 2.45 20.94 -29.41
N ALA A 253 3.50 21.14 -28.62
CA ALA A 253 3.39 21.41 -27.21
C ALA A 253 2.51 22.64 -26.93
N ALA A 254 2.74 23.74 -27.66
CA ALA A 254 1.96 24.97 -27.51
C ALA A 254 0.49 24.81 -27.93
N GLU A 255 0.20 24.03 -28.98
CA GLU A 255 -1.18 23.72 -29.42
C GLU A 255 -2.00 23.00 -28.34
N VAL A 256 -1.35 22.22 -27.47
CA VAL A 256 -2.00 21.53 -26.35
C VAL A 256 -1.98 22.34 -25.05
N LEU A 257 -0.86 23.01 -24.73
CA LEU A 257 -0.70 23.77 -23.50
C LEU A 257 -1.58 25.01 -23.46
N ASN A 258 -1.66 25.81 -24.54
CA ASN A 258 -2.42 27.07 -24.49
C ASN A 258 -3.91 26.86 -24.13
N PRO A 259 -4.66 25.93 -24.77
CA PRO A 259 -6.05 25.68 -24.41
C PRO A 259 -6.22 25.04 -23.02
N LEU A 260 -5.22 24.30 -22.54
CA LEU A 260 -5.19 23.73 -21.18
C LEU A 260 -5.07 24.86 -20.15
N GLU A 261 -4.09 25.73 -20.30
CA GLU A 261 -3.82 26.85 -19.40
C GLU A 261 -5.00 27.82 -19.36
N ASP A 262 -5.60 28.16 -20.51
CA ASP A 262 -6.79 29.03 -20.59
C ASP A 262 -8.00 28.45 -19.83
N GLN A 263 -8.29 27.16 -20.04
CA GLN A 263 -9.42 26.50 -19.39
C GLN A 263 -9.18 26.31 -17.89
N ARG A 264 -7.94 26.03 -17.51
CA ARG A 264 -7.51 25.90 -16.11
C ARG A 264 -7.58 27.25 -15.41
N LYS A 265 -7.14 28.33 -16.06
CA LYS A 265 -7.31 29.71 -15.59
C LYS A 265 -8.78 30.05 -15.39
N ALA A 266 -9.65 29.73 -16.34
CA ALA A 266 -11.08 29.97 -16.21
C ALA A 266 -11.73 29.21 -15.03
N ALA A 267 -11.25 28.00 -14.72
CA ALA A 267 -11.69 27.25 -13.55
C ALA A 267 -11.17 27.87 -12.24
N LEU A 268 -9.90 28.27 -12.19
CA LEU A 268 -9.29 28.98 -11.07
C LEU A 268 -9.98 30.32 -10.79
N ASP A 269 -10.32 31.09 -11.83
CA ASP A 269 -11.02 32.36 -11.69
C ASP A 269 -12.41 32.16 -11.05
N LYS A 270 -13.13 31.09 -11.42
CA LYS A 270 -14.41 30.72 -10.77
C LYS A 270 -14.26 30.30 -9.32
N ILE A 271 -13.20 29.54 -8.99
CA ILE A 271 -12.88 29.20 -7.59
C ILE A 271 -12.64 30.50 -6.82
N ILE A 272 -11.80 31.39 -7.34
CA ILE A 272 -11.46 32.67 -6.71
C ILE A 272 -12.71 33.53 -6.52
N GLU A 273 -13.58 33.63 -7.52
CA GLU A 273 -14.85 34.36 -7.41
C GLU A 273 -15.75 33.79 -6.32
N GLU A 274 -15.86 32.46 -6.22
CA GLU A 274 -16.65 31.82 -5.18
C GLU A 274 -16.09 32.09 -3.78
N LEU A 275 -14.78 31.98 -3.61
CA LEU A 275 -14.14 32.29 -2.33
C LEU A 275 -14.29 33.78 -1.98
N LYS A 276 -14.16 34.70 -2.94
CA LYS A 276 -14.34 36.14 -2.72
C LYS A 276 -15.71 36.50 -2.17
N LYS A 277 -16.78 35.78 -2.53
CA LYS A 277 -18.13 36.00 -1.97
C LYS A 277 -18.18 35.81 -0.45
N LEU A 278 -17.21 35.10 0.12
CA LEU A 278 -17.14 34.75 1.54
C LEU A 278 -15.94 35.40 2.26
N GLN A 279 -15.12 36.21 1.56
CA GLN A 279 -13.86 36.73 2.10
C GLN A 279 -14.04 37.63 3.33
N ASP A 280 -15.13 38.40 3.39
CA ASP A 280 -15.41 39.30 4.51
C ASP A 280 -15.91 38.54 5.75
N GLN A 281 -16.29 37.27 5.58
CA GLN A 281 -16.83 36.42 6.64
C GLN A 281 -15.76 35.55 7.29
N ILE A 282 -14.62 35.33 6.63
CA ILE A 282 -13.63 34.31 7.00
C ILE A 282 -12.22 34.87 6.88
N ALA A 283 -11.54 34.96 8.03
CA ALA A 283 -10.13 35.34 8.09
C ALA A 283 -9.26 34.40 7.24
N ASP A 284 -8.16 34.92 6.70
CA ASP A 284 -7.17 34.21 5.86
C ASP A 284 -7.66 33.74 4.48
N LEU A 285 -8.93 33.97 4.10
CA LEU A 285 -9.40 33.58 2.76
C LEU A 285 -8.70 34.34 1.64
N GLN A 286 -8.35 35.61 1.88
CA GLN A 286 -7.55 36.42 0.94
C GLN A 286 -6.19 35.80 0.66
N LYS A 287 -5.51 35.25 1.68
CA LYS A 287 -4.21 34.59 1.53
C LYS A 287 -4.32 33.36 0.63
N GLN A 288 -5.41 32.59 0.75
CA GLN A 288 -5.67 31.46 -0.15
C GLN A 288 -5.93 31.92 -1.57
N ILE A 289 -6.76 32.95 -1.75
CA ILE A 289 -7.02 33.55 -3.06
C ILE A 289 -5.71 33.99 -3.73
N ASP A 290 -4.79 34.60 -2.97
CA ASP A 290 -3.48 35.00 -3.50
C ASP A 290 -2.60 33.79 -3.86
N ALA A 291 -2.66 32.70 -3.09
CA ALA A 291 -1.94 31.46 -3.37
C ALA A 291 -2.43 30.71 -4.62
N LEU A 292 -3.65 30.98 -5.08
CA LEU A 292 -4.23 30.41 -6.31
C LEU A 292 -3.75 31.11 -7.59
N LYS A 293 -3.20 32.33 -7.49
CA LYS A 293 -2.75 33.10 -8.65
C LYS A 293 -1.52 32.45 -9.27
N GLY A 294 -1.53 32.30 -10.60
CA GLY A 294 -0.40 31.75 -11.36
C GLY A 294 -0.30 30.22 -11.34
N LEU A 295 -1.27 29.52 -10.75
CA LEU A 295 -1.32 28.05 -10.79
C LEU A 295 -1.90 27.50 -12.10
N ASP A 296 -2.24 28.36 -13.05
CA ASP A 296 -2.76 28.03 -14.36
C ASP A 296 -1.70 27.50 -15.33
N GLN A 297 -0.44 27.87 -15.15
CA GLN A 297 0.66 27.48 -16.03
C GLN A 297 0.98 25.98 -15.93
N CYS A 298 1.18 25.33 -17.06
CA CYS A 298 1.51 23.91 -17.15
C CYS A 298 2.72 23.69 -18.08
N GLY A 299 3.38 22.54 -17.92
CA GLY A 299 4.48 22.12 -18.79
C GLY A 299 4.24 20.74 -19.39
N ILE A 300 5.20 20.28 -20.20
CA ILE A 300 5.24 18.90 -20.71
C ILE A 300 6.46 18.19 -20.15
N LYS A 301 6.27 16.95 -19.71
CA LYS A 301 7.32 15.99 -19.38
C LYS A 301 7.42 14.99 -20.54
N ASP A 302 8.58 14.93 -21.21
CA ASP A 302 8.86 13.99 -22.31
C ASP A 302 10.36 13.60 -22.39
N GLY A 303 10.75 12.87 -23.45
CA GLY A 303 12.11 12.36 -23.62
C GLY A 303 13.23 13.42 -23.71
N ASN A 304 12.90 14.66 -24.09
CA ASN A 304 13.87 15.78 -24.19
C ASN A 304 13.62 16.89 -23.19
N ASN A 305 12.42 16.97 -22.60
CA ASN A 305 12.02 18.04 -21.70
C ASN A 305 11.64 17.45 -20.33
N PRO A 306 12.50 17.57 -19.31
CA PRO A 306 12.10 17.19 -17.95
C PRO A 306 10.95 18.08 -17.48
N ALA A 307 10.15 17.59 -16.54
CA ALA A 307 9.06 18.37 -15.99
C ALA A 307 9.60 19.72 -15.47
N PRO A 308 9.03 20.86 -15.89
CA PRO A 308 9.48 22.17 -15.40
C PRO A 308 9.16 22.38 -13.91
N ILE A 309 8.39 21.48 -13.30
CA ILE A 309 8.05 21.46 -11.88
C ILE A 309 8.91 20.37 -11.22
N PRO A 310 9.97 20.74 -10.47
CA PRO A 310 10.78 19.76 -9.75
C PRO A 310 10.01 19.34 -8.48
N ASP A 311 9.23 18.27 -8.60
CA ASP A 311 8.45 17.66 -7.52
C ASP A 311 8.99 16.28 -7.07
N GLY A 312 10.05 15.78 -7.72
CA GLY A 312 10.65 14.50 -7.39
C GLY A 312 9.91 13.29 -7.98
N SER A 313 8.85 13.48 -8.77
CA SER A 313 8.06 12.40 -9.38
C SER A 313 8.91 11.40 -10.20
N GLU A 314 10.07 11.82 -10.72
CA GLU A 314 10.99 10.97 -11.47
C GLU A 314 11.64 9.83 -10.66
N ASN A 315 11.69 9.95 -9.33
CA ASN A 315 12.35 8.96 -8.46
C ASN A 315 11.65 7.60 -8.50
N SER A 316 10.31 7.59 -8.65
CA SER A 316 9.50 6.37 -8.79
C SER A 316 9.18 6.01 -10.25
N GLU A 317 9.72 6.72 -11.24
CA GLU A 317 9.49 6.45 -12.67
C GLU A 317 10.74 5.89 -13.38
N THR A 318 11.89 5.94 -12.72
CA THR A 318 13.18 5.54 -13.29
C THR A 318 13.62 4.22 -12.66
N PRO A 319 13.85 3.17 -13.47
CA PRO A 319 14.32 1.90 -12.92
C PRO A 319 15.61 2.04 -12.11
N PRO A 320 15.76 1.25 -11.03
CA PRO A 320 16.98 1.26 -10.23
C PRO A 320 18.19 0.85 -11.09
N ALA A 321 19.36 1.41 -10.78
CA ALA A 321 20.60 1.16 -11.52
C ALA A 321 21.05 -0.32 -11.51
N GLN A 322 20.51 -1.12 -10.59
CA GLN A 322 20.70 -2.57 -10.52
C GLN A 322 19.35 -3.22 -10.28
N THR A 323 18.96 -4.13 -11.17
CA THR A 323 17.85 -5.05 -10.95
C THR A 323 18.31 -6.18 -10.03
N PRO A 324 17.49 -6.59 -9.04
CA PRO A 324 17.73 -7.85 -8.34
C PRO A 324 17.85 -8.98 -9.37
N PRO A 325 18.71 -9.99 -9.14
CA PRO A 325 18.70 -11.18 -9.98
C PRO A 325 17.29 -11.77 -9.97
N LYS A 326 16.78 -12.09 -11.16
CA LYS A 326 15.53 -12.85 -11.30
C LYS A 326 15.76 -14.20 -10.62
N GLY A 327 14.84 -14.63 -9.75
CA GLY A 327 14.96 -15.95 -9.14
C GLY A 327 14.85 -17.01 -10.23
N ASP A 328 15.81 -17.94 -10.28
CA ASP A 328 15.76 -19.05 -11.25
C ASP A 328 14.61 -20.04 -10.94
N ASP A 329 13.99 -19.90 -9.75
CA ASP A 329 12.94 -20.77 -9.18
C ASP A 329 11.56 -20.10 -9.05
N GLU A 330 11.26 -19.05 -9.82
CA GLU A 330 9.93 -18.40 -9.81
C GLU A 330 8.83 -19.35 -10.34
N ASP A 331 7.71 -19.45 -9.62
CA ASP A 331 6.53 -20.21 -10.07
C ASP A 331 5.70 -19.43 -11.12
N GLU A 332 4.60 -20.02 -11.61
CA GLU A 332 3.70 -19.39 -12.59
C GLU A 332 3.02 -18.09 -12.10
N ASN A 333 3.07 -17.82 -10.79
CA ASN A 333 2.57 -16.61 -10.14
C ASN A 333 3.68 -15.57 -9.87
N ASN A 334 4.92 -15.83 -10.30
CA ASN A 334 6.15 -15.11 -9.96
C ASN A 334 6.45 -15.15 -8.44
N GLU A 335 6.00 -16.17 -7.72
CA GLU A 335 6.36 -16.38 -6.33
C GLU A 335 7.72 -17.07 -6.23
N LEU A 336 8.53 -16.65 -5.24
CA LEU A 336 9.79 -17.31 -4.92
C LEU A 336 9.57 -18.45 -3.91
N PRO A 337 10.44 -19.48 -3.90
CA PRO A 337 10.44 -20.51 -2.88
C PRO A 337 10.46 -19.93 -1.46
N GLY A 338 9.69 -20.54 -0.54
CA GLY A 338 9.57 -20.13 0.87
C GLY A 338 8.32 -19.31 1.18
N ASN A 339 7.72 -18.63 0.20
CA ASN A 339 6.42 -17.97 0.35
C ASN A 339 5.25 -18.97 0.15
N ASP A 340 5.28 -20.06 0.91
CA ASP A 340 4.29 -21.15 0.84
C ASP A 340 3.05 -20.90 1.70
N GLY A 341 1.96 -21.61 1.37
CA GLY A 341 0.70 -21.58 2.10
C GLY A 341 -0.37 -20.69 1.45
N VAL A 342 -1.57 -20.72 2.04
CA VAL A 342 -2.75 -20.05 1.47
C VAL A 342 -2.80 -18.58 1.87
N ILE A 343 -2.88 -17.70 0.87
CA ILE A 343 -3.09 -16.26 1.06
C ILE A 343 -4.39 -15.99 1.83
N GLN A 344 -4.26 -15.25 2.92
CA GLN A 344 -5.35 -14.77 3.74
C GLN A 344 -5.68 -13.33 3.35
N ARG A 345 -6.84 -13.15 2.72
CA ARG A 345 -7.39 -11.81 2.50
C ARG A 345 -7.88 -11.22 3.83
N PRO A 346 -7.72 -9.91 4.05
CA PRO A 346 -8.32 -9.27 5.20
C PRO A 346 -9.85 -9.36 5.11
N GLU A 347 -10.50 -9.67 6.23
CA GLU A 347 -11.96 -9.59 6.35
C GLU A 347 -12.44 -8.14 6.26
N LYS A 348 -11.58 -7.20 6.71
CA LYS A 348 -11.82 -5.77 6.66
C LYS A 348 -10.52 -5.02 6.42
N ALA A 349 -10.54 -4.11 5.45
CA ALA A 349 -9.50 -3.09 5.25
C ALA A 349 -10.12 -1.71 5.43
N GLU A 350 -9.60 -0.93 6.38
CA GLU A 350 -10.06 0.43 6.66
C GLU A 350 -8.97 1.43 6.31
N LEU A 351 -9.22 2.24 5.29
CA LEU A 351 -8.34 3.33 4.85
C LEU A 351 -8.85 4.62 5.48
N THR A 352 -8.21 5.08 6.55
CA THR A 352 -8.67 6.23 7.34
C THR A 352 -7.63 7.32 7.37
N PHE A 353 -7.99 8.49 6.86
CA PHE A 353 -7.20 9.71 6.94
C PHE A 353 -7.57 10.49 8.19
N ARG A 354 -6.58 10.84 9.00
CA ARG A 354 -6.75 11.52 10.29
C ARG A 354 -6.12 12.90 10.25
N GLY A 355 -6.69 13.84 10.98
CA GLY A 355 -6.08 15.16 11.15
C GLY A 355 -4.87 15.16 12.10
N SER A 356 -4.22 16.31 12.22
CA SER A 356 -3.07 16.55 13.10
C SER A 356 -3.50 16.99 14.51
N PRO A 357 -2.85 16.48 15.59
CA PRO A 357 -3.15 16.86 16.96
C PRO A 357 -2.69 18.29 17.32
N VAL A 358 -1.91 18.96 16.46
CA VAL A 358 -1.31 20.28 16.77
C VAL A 358 -1.72 21.39 15.82
N GLY A 359 -2.55 21.10 14.81
CA GLY A 359 -2.99 22.12 13.88
C GLY A 359 -3.68 21.63 12.62
N LYS A 360 -3.78 22.59 11.70
CA LYS A 360 -4.20 22.48 10.30
C LYS A 360 -3.57 21.30 9.54
N VAL A 361 -4.42 20.46 8.95
CA VAL A 361 -4.25 19.73 7.69
C VAL A 361 -3.94 20.55 6.44
N THR A 362 -2.87 20.35 5.68
CA THR A 362 -2.84 20.75 4.25
C THR A 362 -3.06 19.53 3.35
N ALA A 363 -3.48 19.72 2.10
CA ALA A 363 -3.72 18.61 1.20
C ALA A 363 -2.43 17.84 0.88
N MET A 364 -2.53 16.51 0.76
CA MET A 364 -1.47 15.73 0.14
C MET A 364 -1.45 16.05 -1.36
N PRO A 365 -0.29 16.35 -1.96
CA PRO A 365 -0.22 16.54 -3.40
C PRO A 365 -0.56 15.22 -4.10
N LYS A 366 -1.18 15.32 -5.28
CA LYS A 366 -1.35 14.16 -6.18
C LYS A 366 0.05 13.55 -6.48
N PHE A 367 0.10 12.23 -6.56
CA PHE A 367 1.30 11.40 -6.73
C PHE A 367 2.27 11.32 -5.55
N LEU A 368 1.90 11.84 -4.38
CA LEU A 368 2.68 11.61 -3.15
C LEU A 368 2.89 10.10 -2.92
N ARG A 369 4.16 9.68 -2.82
CA ARG A 369 4.57 8.29 -2.58
C ARG A 369 5.01 8.13 -1.13
N VAL A 370 4.48 7.14 -0.42
CA VAL A 370 4.74 7.00 1.01
C VAL A 370 5.02 5.55 1.35
N LEU A 371 6.17 5.32 2.00
CA LEU A 371 6.57 4.01 2.54
C LEU A 371 6.36 3.96 4.05
N TYR A 372 5.75 2.89 4.52
CA TYR A 372 5.64 2.52 5.93
C TYR A 372 6.44 1.22 6.18
N GLY A 373 7.17 1.12 7.30
CA GLY A 373 7.98 -0.07 7.59
C GLY A 373 9.21 -0.21 6.67
N ASP A 374 9.81 -1.40 6.65
CA ASP A 374 10.96 -1.73 5.79
C ASP A 374 10.95 -3.21 5.44
N ALA A 375 10.94 -3.54 4.14
CA ALA A 375 10.88 -4.91 3.68
C ALA A 375 12.24 -5.64 3.73
N LYS A 376 13.36 -4.91 3.87
CA LYS A 376 14.74 -5.45 3.77
C LYS A 376 15.54 -5.17 5.03
N ILE A 377 15.04 -5.56 6.19
CA ILE A 377 15.65 -5.22 7.49
C ILE A 377 17.02 -5.86 7.69
N SER A 378 17.33 -7.00 7.04
CA SER A 378 18.65 -7.63 7.06
C SER A 378 19.72 -6.74 6.42
N ILE A 379 19.34 -5.93 5.42
CA ILE A 379 20.22 -5.04 4.65
C ILE A 379 20.19 -3.62 5.22
N ASN A 380 18.99 -3.08 5.46
CA ASN A 380 18.78 -1.68 5.85
C ASN A 380 18.87 -1.45 7.36
N GLY A 381 18.84 -2.53 8.14
CA GLY A 381 18.63 -2.48 9.59
C GLY A 381 17.19 -2.12 9.97
N THR A 382 16.93 -2.04 11.27
CA THR A 382 15.56 -1.91 11.82
C THR A 382 15.09 -0.47 12.03
N LYS A 383 15.85 0.53 11.58
CA LYS A 383 15.53 1.96 11.82
C LYS A 383 14.17 2.38 11.24
N ASN A 384 13.80 1.79 10.11
CA ASN A 384 12.58 2.08 9.39
C ASN A 384 11.42 1.14 9.74
N ALA A 385 11.67 0.06 10.49
CA ALA A 385 10.62 -0.85 10.97
C ALA A 385 9.63 -0.10 11.88
N ARG A 386 8.36 -0.51 11.84
CA ARG A 386 7.26 0.18 12.53
C ARG A 386 6.27 -0.80 13.15
N ASP A 387 5.81 -0.50 14.36
CA ASP A 387 4.81 -1.28 15.09
C ASP A 387 3.51 -1.44 14.28
N SER A 388 3.21 -2.69 13.93
CA SER A 388 2.12 -3.04 13.00
C SER A 388 1.10 -3.99 13.62
N TRP A 389 1.52 -4.94 14.44
CA TRP A 389 0.71 -6.10 14.81
C TRP A 389 -0.02 -5.94 16.14
N THR A 390 -1.30 -6.30 16.16
CA THR A 390 -2.14 -6.30 17.36
C THR A 390 -3.34 -7.26 17.21
N CYS A 391 -4.26 -7.22 18.17
CA CYS A 391 -5.54 -7.90 18.10
C CYS A 391 -6.69 -6.90 18.21
N SER A 392 -7.86 -7.24 17.68
CA SER A 392 -9.08 -6.46 17.89
C SER A 392 -9.39 -6.34 19.39
N GLY A 393 -9.62 -5.12 19.88
CA GLY A 393 -9.82 -4.85 21.30
C GLY A 393 -8.54 -4.66 22.12
N PHE A 394 -7.37 -4.72 21.47
CA PHE A 394 -6.04 -4.54 22.07
C PHE A 394 -5.23 -3.47 21.32
N GLU A 395 -5.88 -2.54 20.62
CA GLU A 395 -5.24 -1.52 19.79
C GLU A 395 -4.39 -0.50 20.57
N ASP A 396 -4.36 -0.58 21.90
CA ASP A 396 -3.43 0.13 22.78
C ASP A 396 -2.05 -0.59 22.91
N LYS A 397 -1.94 -1.80 22.36
CA LYS A 397 -0.76 -2.67 22.31
C LYS A 397 -0.46 -3.02 20.85
N VAL A 398 0.45 -2.31 20.20
CA VAL A 398 0.84 -2.56 18.80
C VAL A 398 2.33 -2.82 18.76
N GLN A 399 2.80 -3.89 18.14
CA GLN A 399 4.22 -4.26 18.17
C GLN A 399 4.70 -4.75 16.81
N ILE A 400 6.02 -4.77 16.61
CA ILE A 400 6.65 -5.21 15.35
C ILE A 400 7.47 -6.50 15.46
N LYS A 401 7.88 -6.90 16.66
CA LYS A 401 8.89 -7.96 16.85
C LYS A 401 8.33 -9.37 16.73
N GLN A 402 7.03 -9.54 16.90
CA GLN A 402 6.37 -10.84 17.00
C GLN A 402 5.02 -10.79 16.28
N TYR A 403 4.41 -11.94 16.05
CA TYR A 403 3.04 -12.13 15.62
C TYR A 403 2.14 -12.30 16.85
N PRO A 404 0.97 -11.63 16.89
CA PRO A 404 0.07 -11.74 18.04
C PRO A 404 -0.69 -13.07 18.04
N ILE A 405 -0.80 -13.67 19.22
CA ILE A 405 -1.80 -14.69 19.55
C ILE A 405 -2.93 -13.96 20.27
N CYS A 406 -4.10 -13.94 19.63
CA CYS A 406 -5.27 -13.22 20.10
C CYS A 406 -6.12 -14.05 21.09
N PRO A 407 -6.79 -13.40 22.06
CA PRO A 407 -7.79 -14.05 22.89
C PRO A 407 -8.96 -14.58 22.06
N ARG A 408 -9.72 -15.52 22.63
CA ARG A 408 -10.91 -16.07 21.95
C ARG A 408 -11.89 -14.94 21.61
N GLY A 409 -12.36 -14.91 20.36
CA GLY A 409 -13.25 -13.87 19.83
C GLY A 409 -12.54 -12.60 19.32
N ALA A 410 -11.25 -12.42 19.61
CA ALA A 410 -10.45 -11.37 19.02
C ALA A 410 -9.79 -11.83 17.71
N LYS A 411 -9.62 -10.89 16.77
CA LYS A 411 -9.06 -11.08 15.43
C LYS A 411 -7.67 -10.47 15.33
N VAL A 412 -6.81 -11.07 14.51
CA VAL A 412 -5.48 -10.51 14.21
C VAL A 412 -5.68 -9.20 13.45
N LYS A 413 -4.93 -8.16 13.83
CA LYS A 413 -4.95 -6.85 13.20
C LYS A 413 -3.55 -6.37 12.82
N ARG A 414 -3.45 -5.73 11.67
CA ARG A 414 -2.33 -4.85 11.29
C ARG A 414 -2.80 -3.40 11.26
N ILE A 415 -2.04 -2.50 11.87
CA ILE A 415 -2.31 -1.06 11.91
C ILE A 415 -1.07 -0.34 11.39
N HIS A 416 -1.18 0.27 10.22
CA HIS A 416 -0.10 0.99 9.57
C HIS A 416 -0.39 2.48 9.61
N ASP A 417 0.29 3.19 10.52
CA ASP A 417 0.20 4.64 10.67
C ASP A 417 1.28 5.31 9.83
N PHE A 418 0.92 5.79 8.65
CA PHE A 418 1.86 6.42 7.72
C PHE A 418 2.44 7.73 8.28
N PRO A 419 3.63 8.16 7.81
CA PRO A 419 4.13 9.49 8.08
C PRO A 419 3.16 10.56 7.54
N SER A 420 3.15 11.73 8.17
CA SER A 420 2.16 12.79 7.88
C SER A 420 2.72 14.20 7.95
N CYS A 421 4.05 14.33 7.97
CA CYS A 421 4.74 15.61 7.88
C CYS A 421 5.44 15.67 6.54
N TRP A 422 4.87 16.41 5.59
CA TRP A 422 5.33 16.56 4.22
C TRP A 422 6.19 17.82 4.05
N ASP A 423 7.24 17.78 3.24
CA ASP A 423 8.20 18.89 3.08
C ASP A 423 7.60 20.13 2.37
N GLY A 424 6.35 20.04 1.91
CA GLY A 424 5.62 21.13 1.30
C GLY A 424 5.93 21.33 -0.18
N LYS A 425 6.76 20.47 -0.79
CA LYS A 425 7.22 20.59 -2.17
C LYS A 425 7.17 19.28 -2.96
N ASN A 426 7.79 18.20 -2.48
CA ASN A 426 8.09 17.03 -3.31
C ASN A 426 7.07 15.90 -3.10
N THR A 427 6.57 15.31 -4.17
CA THR A 427 5.71 14.12 -4.14
C THR A 427 6.52 12.85 -3.89
N ASP A 428 7.82 12.90 -4.12
CA ASP A 428 8.74 11.81 -3.84
C ASP A 428 10.16 12.34 -3.58
N SER A 429 11.06 11.47 -3.15
CA SER A 429 12.48 11.78 -2.97
C SER A 429 13.32 10.58 -3.41
N ALA A 430 14.62 10.77 -3.68
CA ALA A 430 15.50 9.69 -4.14
C ALA A 430 15.53 8.43 -3.25
N ASN A 431 15.16 8.52 -1.97
CA ASN A 431 15.03 7.39 -1.05
C ASN A 431 13.58 7.09 -0.63
N HIS A 432 12.60 7.72 -1.27
CA HIS A 432 11.15 7.63 -1.01
C HIS A 432 10.71 7.94 0.43
N ARG A 433 11.56 8.59 1.24
CA ARG A 433 11.32 8.76 2.68
C ARG A 433 11.62 10.16 3.22
N THR A 434 12.49 10.94 2.58
CA THR A 434 12.87 12.25 3.15
C THR A 434 11.88 13.37 2.87
N HIS A 435 11.04 13.23 1.84
CA HIS A 435 10.02 14.22 1.50
C HIS A 435 8.79 14.16 2.42
N ILE A 436 8.56 13.03 3.12
CA ILE A 436 7.49 12.86 4.10
C ILE A 436 7.95 12.02 5.29
N VAL A 437 7.86 12.60 6.49
CA VAL A 437 8.39 12.02 7.72
C VAL A 437 7.32 11.89 8.80
N PHE A 438 7.62 11.09 9.82
CA PHE A 438 6.74 10.93 10.97
C PHE A 438 6.73 12.22 11.81
N PRO A 439 5.56 12.61 12.35
CA PRO A 439 5.51 13.67 13.36
C PRO A 439 6.29 13.25 14.62
N ASP A 440 6.68 14.23 15.42
CA ASP A 440 7.28 13.98 16.73
C ASP A 440 6.32 13.11 17.58
N PRO A 441 6.74 11.95 18.11
CA PRO A 441 5.84 11.00 18.75
C PRO A 441 5.31 11.48 20.11
N ALA A 442 5.93 12.47 20.73
CA ALA A 442 5.48 13.01 22.03
C ALA A 442 4.45 14.13 21.85
N THR A 443 4.64 14.97 20.83
CA THR A 443 3.88 16.21 20.64
C THR A 443 2.97 16.18 19.43
N GLY A 444 3.21 15.29 18.46
CA GLY A 444 2.54 15.23 17.17
C GLY A 444 2.89 16.38 16.22
N LYS A 445 3.95 17.14 16.53
CA LYS A 445 4.40 18.27 15.71
C LYS A 445 5.26 17.82 14.53
N CYS A 446 5.09 18.47 13.39
CA CYS A 446 6.04 18.38 12.30
C CYS A 446 7.30 19.19 12.60
N ALA A 447 8.44 18.70 12.14
CA ALA A 447 9.71 19.43 12.20
C ALA A 447 9.62 20.72 11.37
N GLN A 448 10.51 21.67 11.65
CA GLN A 448 10.58 22.92 10.89
C GLN A 448 10.78 22.63 9.39
N GLY A 449 10.01 23.33 8.54
CA GLY A 449 10.00 23.13 7.10
C GLY A 449 8.97 22.12 6.62
N PHE A 450 8.44 21.27 7.51
CA PHE A 450 7.39 20.32 7.17
C PHE A 450 6.00 20.86 7.52
N LYS A 451 5.02 20.47 6.70
CA LYS A 451 3.60 20.74 6.86
C LYS A 451 2.87 19.45 7.21
N ALA A 452 1.89 19.55 8.11
CA ALA A 452 1.05 18.41 8.43
C ALA A 452 0.06 18.13 7.28
N VAL A 453 0.04 16.91 6.78
CA VAL A 453 -0.95 16.39 5.84
C VAL A 453 -1.87 15.38 6.55
N PRO A 454 -3.05 15.00 6.01
CA PRO A 454 -3.85 13.94 6.59
C PRO A 454 -3.04 12.66 6.77
N GLN A 455 -3.02 12.14 7.99
CA GLN A 455 -2.31 10.91 8.29
C GLN A 455 -3.14 9.71 7.85
N LEU A 456 -2.70 9.00 6.82
CA LEU A 456 -3.25 7.71 6.44
C LEU A 456 -2.99 6.69 7.56
N ARG A 457 -4.05 6.02 8.00
CA ARG A 457 -4.01 4.78 8.75
C ARG A 457 -4.67 3.71 7.91
N ILE A 458 -3.92 2.65 7.61
CA ILE A 458 -4.48 1.42 7.07
C ILE A 458 -4.68 0.47 8.25
N THR A 459 -5.88 -0.09 8.39
CA THR A 459 -6.18 -1.10 9.41
C THR A 459 -6.76 -2.33 8.75
N LEU A 460 -6.02 -3.43 8.85
CA LEU A 460 -6.34 -4.71 8.24
C LEU A 460 -6.75 -5.66 9.36
N THR A 461 -7.93 -6.26 9.26
CA THR A 461 -8.43 -7.25 10.22
C THR A 461 -8.54 -8.60 9.54
N TYR A 462 -7.89 -9.62 10.10
CA TYR A 462 -7.84 -10.96 9.55
C TYR A 462 -8.56 -11.96 10.44
N ASN A 463 -9.29 -12.88 9.81
CA ASN A 463 -9.96 -13.97 10.49
C ASN A 463 -9.05 -15.22 10.53
N ILE A 464 -7.91 -15.12 11.21
CA ILE A 464 -6.96 -16.23 11.38
C ILE A 464 -7.43 -17.08 12.57
N PRO A 465 -7.68 -18.39 12.41
CA PRO A 465 -8.10 -19.24 13.52
C PRO A 465 -7.07 -19.24 14.67
N ARG A 466 -7.55 -19.27 15.92
CA ARG A 466 -6.68 -19.12 17.09
C ARG A 466 -5.72 -20.30 17.27
N ASP A 467 -6.12 -21.49 16.86
CA ASP A 467 -5.29 -22.69 16.83
C ASP A 467 -4.11 -22.52 15.85
N ILE A 468 -4.35 -22.00 14.64
CA ILE A 468 -3.29 -21.61 13.68
C ILE A 468 -2.31 -20.61 14.31
N GLN A 469 -2.83 -19.57 15.00
CA GLN A 469 -1.98 -18.60 15.69
C GLN A 469 -1.11 -19.24 16.78
N ARG A 470 -1.66 -20.18 17.56
CA ARG A 470 -0.91 -20.86 18.64
C ARG A 470 0.11 -21.87 18.12
N LYS A 471 -0.15 -22.45 16.95
CA LYS A 471 0.75 -23.37 16.27
C LYS A 471 1.89 -22.65 15.55
N GLY A 472 1.79 -21.33 15.35
CA GLY A 472 2.82 -20.55 14.67
C GLY A 472 2.71 -20.62 13.14
N GLN A 473 1.52 -20.90 12.62
CA GLN A 473 1.29 -21.31 11.24
C GLN A 473 0.85 -20.16 10.32
N TYR A 474 0.89 -18.90 10.78
CA TYR A 474 0.65 -17.76 9.90
C TYR A 474 1.85 -16.84 9.83
N LYS A 475 2.09 -16.28 8.64
CA LYS A 475 3.32 -15.55 8.34
C LYS A 475 3.04 -14.40 7.37
N VAL A 476 3.78 -13.31 7.51
CA VAL A 476 3.82 -12.27 6.48
C VAL A 476 4.70 -12.72 5.33
N ASP A 477 4.30 -12.46 4.11
CA ASP A 477 5.16 -12.63 2.94
C ASP A 477 6.37 -11.69 3.04
N SER A 478 7.54 -12.21 2.69
CA SER A 478 8.78 -11.45 2.78
C SER A 478 9.79 -11.91 1.74
N PHE A 479 10.83 -11.11 1.55
CA PHE A 479 12.07 -11.58 0.93
C PHE A 479 12.54 -12.88 1.61
N PRO A 480 13.07 -13.87 0.86
CA PRO A 480 13.57 -15.11 1.45
C PRO A 480 14.60 -14.90 2.57
N THR A 481 15.46 -13.88 2.42
CA THR A 481 16.49 -13.51 3.41
C THR A 481 15.94 -12.99 4.73
N GLU A 482 14.68 -12.56 4.77
CA GLU A 482 14.03 -12.09 5.99
C GLU A 482 13.30 -13.20 6.75
N SER A 483 13.14 -14.38 6.13
CA SER A 483 12.56 -15.58 6.74
C SER A 483 11.23 -15.31 7.46
N HIS A 484 10.35 -14.51 6.85
CA HIS A 484 9.05 -14.09 7.38
C HIS A 484 9.13 -13.42 8.76
N ASN A 485 10.23 -12.77 9.08
CA ASN A 485 10.38 -12.02 10.31
C ASN A 485 9.31 -10.90 10.34
N PRO A 486 8.44 -10.82 11.36
CA PRO A 486 7.40 -9.79 11.42
C PRO A 486 7.96 -8.38 11.37
N VAL A 487 9.24 -8.18 11.68
CA VAL A 487 9.91 -6.88 11.62
C VAL A 487 10.07 -6.34 10.19
N SER A 488 10.00 -7.21 9.17
CA SER A 488 9.97 -6.81 7.77
C SER A 488 8.60 -6.34 7.28
N ASP A 489 7.60 -6.25 8.16
CA ASP A 489 6.28 -5.75 7.79
C ASP A 489 6.35 -4.31 7.28
N HIS A 490 5.60 -4.04 6.22
CA HIS A 490 5.60 -2.76 5.51
C HIS A 490 4.26 -2.52 4.81
N ASP A 491 4.08 -1.31 4.31
CA ASP A 491 2.92 -0.90 3.52
C ASP A 491 3.34 0.28 2.64
N ASP A 492 2.72 0.40 1.48
CA ASP A 492 3.07 1.34 0.44
C ASP A 492 1.81 2.06 -0.06
N PHE A 493 1.94 3.38 -0.23
CA PHE A 493 0.84 4.24 -0.64
C PHE A 493 1.28 5.18 -1.76
N ALA A 494 0.52 5.21 -2.85
CA ALA A 494 0.64 6.24 -3.89
C ALA A 494 -0.68 7.00 -4.00
N ASN A 495 -0.66 8.30 -3.66
CA ASN A 495 -1.84 9.15 -3.70
C ASN A 495 -2.23 9.49 -5.14
N VAL A 496 -3.40 9.07 -5.60
CA VAL A 496 -3.96 9.46 -6.91
C VAL A 496 -5.40 9.95 -6.74
N MET A 497 -5.74 10.46 -5.56
CA MET A 497 -6.99 11.16 -5.34
C MET A 497 -7.11 12.33 -6.32
N SER A 498 -8.32 12.53 -6.86
CA SER A 498 -8.62 13.77 -7.58
C SER A 498 -8.48 14.97 -6.65
N GLN A 499 -8.27 16.15 -7.23
CA GLN A 499 -8.16 17.37 -6.44
C GLN A 499 -9.45 17.64 -5.65
N SER A 500 -10.60 17.26 -6.19
CA SER A 500 -11.89 17.38 -5.49
C SER A 500 -12.03 16.42 -4.31
N ILE A 501 -11.61 15.15 -4.43
CA ILE A 501 -11.60 14.17 -3.33
C ILE A 501 -10.70 14.68 -2.22
N MET A 502 -9.46 15.07 -2.56
CA MET A 502 -8.50 15.56 -1.57
C MET A 502 -9.00 16.82 -0.86
N ASN A 503 -9.62 17.75 -1.59
CA ASN A 503 -10.24 18.94 -1.00
C ASN A 503 -11.37 18.56 -0.03
N ARG A 504 -12.28 17.63 -0.38
CA ARG A 504 -13.33 17.17 0.55
C ARG A 504 -12.74 16.50 1.79
N LEU A 505 -11.71 15.67 1.62
CA LEU A 505 -11.00 15.00 2.71
C LEU A 505 -10.41 16.01 3.69
N VAL A 506 -9.60 16.96 3.21
CA VAL A 506 -8.94 17.98 4.05
C VAL A 506 -9.98 18.83 4.79
N ASN A 507 -11.04 19.26 4.09
CA ASN A 507 -12.12 20.03 4.72
C ASN A 507 -12.84 19.23 5.81
N CYS A 508 -13.11 17.95 5.58
CA CYS A 508 -13.72 17.10 6.59
C CYS A 508 -12.86 17.00 7.85
N VAL A 509 -11.58 16.64 7.70
CA VAL A 509 -10.69 16.42 8.86
C VAL A 509 -10.44 17.72 9.63
N ASN A 510 -10.21 18.83 8.92
CA ASN A 510 -9.94 20.14 9.51
C ASN A 510 -11.14 20.75 10.23
N ARG A 511 -12.36 20.33 9.89
CA ARG A 511 -13.59 20.74 10.58
C ARG A 511 -13.96 19.83 11.75
N GLY A 512 -13.13 18.83 12.07
CA GLY A 512 -13.44 17.89 13.15
C GLY A 512 -14.57 16.92 12.80
N LYS A 513 -14.97 16.82 11.52
CA LYS A 513 -16.04 15.93 11.07
C LYS A 513 -15.52 14.50 10.92
N THR A 514 -16.43 13.54 10.96
CA THR A 514 -16.16 12.14 10.59
C THR A 514 -16.90 11.85 9.31
N CYS A 515 -16.17 11.66 8.22
CA CYS A 515 -16.73 11.40 6.89
C CYS A 515 -16.38 10.00 6.44
N ARG A 516 -17.24 9.42 5.60
CA ARG A 516 -17.04 8.12 5.00
C ARG A 516 -17.55 8.16 3.57
N GLU A 517 -16.71 7.79 2.63
CA GLU A 517 -17.05 7.71 1.21
C GLU A 517 -16.79 6.30 0.64
#